data_AF-W7J3Q0-F1
#
_entry.id   AF-W7J3Q0-F1
#
_cell.length_a   1.000
_cell.length_b   1.000
_cell.length_c   1.000
_cell.angle_alpha   90.00
_cell.angle_beta   90.00
_cell.angle_gamma   90.00
#
_symmetry.space_group_name_H-M   'P 1'
#
loop_
_entity.id
_entity.type
_entity.pdbx_description
1 polymer ?
#
loop_
_entity_poly.entity_id
_entity_poly.type
_entity_poly.pdbx_seq_one_letter_code
_entity_poly.pdbx_strand_id
1 'polypeptide(L)'
;MFLRGLLDPAPIRKLARDVLGALQRDGWLAGGADPERAALRPPARDFKNANFVPGYTDVQRIEYLHALPHDPALTSVLRALVGEDVFCHPRKVARLVWPAGLGTTPGLYVHQDFVVEGVADMFTTWVPFVDCPPELGGLAILTGSQNEGVQARFDAVDPDDERWASTHYRVGDVLLFHCLTAHGALPNRTDRLRLSADYRWQSASTPVPADALGPHLAGALPGWDELGADWADRSWVAPPEGVRVVERSGGEAAGVPASRFVTVPEQSPAEGEHVVLAGLFNNLRDAFRPTKAGDREAVVDYRIAGEGTDHHWQLVVSGGECAVAARPDSVGQVTISASFADYLKIVSGKMDPMGALGSGRLRIEGAAELAVEQLNWFRD
;
A
#
# COMPACT_ATOMS: atom_id res chain seq x y z
N MET A 1 18.18 4.18 6.27
CA MET A 1 18.99 3.76 7.43
C MET A 1 18.53 2.38 7.89
N PHE A 2 19.46 1.56 8.38
CA PHE A 2 19.16 0.26 8.99
C PHE A 2 19.73 0.24 10.41
N LEU A 3 18.85 0.07 11.40
CA LEU A 3 19.14 0.18 12.82
C LEU A 3 19.01 -1.22 13.42
N ARG A 4 20.15 -1.87 13.69
CA ARG A 4 20.17 -3.24 14.19
C ARG A 4 19.90 -3.27 15.70
N GLY A 5 18.92 -4.06 16.13
CA GLY A 5 18.59 -4.26 17.54
C GLY A 5 18.23 -2.97 18.29
N LEU A 6 17.57 -2.02 17.63
CA LEU A 6 17.15 -0.76 18.24
C LEU A 6 16.08 -0.99 19.32
N LEU A 7 15.15 -1.90 19.06
CA LEU A 7 13.99 -2.17 19.91
C LEU A 7 14.19 -3.44 20.74
N ASP A 8 13.59 -3.48 21.93
CA ASP A 8 13.57 -4.71 22.75
C ASP A 8 12.81 -5.82 22.01
N PRO A 9 13.45 -6.97 21.72
CA PRO A 9 12.79 -8.06 21.03
C PRO A 9 11.66 -8.73 21.83
N ALA A 10 11.68 -8.67 23.16
CA ALA A 10 10.75 -9.42 24.00
C ALA A 10 9.26 -9.04 23.77
N PRO A 11 8.85 -7.76 23.86
CA PRO A 11 7.46 -7.38 23.61
C PRO A 11 7.06 -7.54 22.14
N ILE A 12 7.99 -7.41 21.19
CA ILE A 12 7.72 -7.64 19.76
C ILE A 12 7.44 -9.12 19.47
N ARG A 13 8.18 -10.05 20.11
CA ARG A 13 7.86 -11.50 20.01
C ARG A 13 6.52 -11.83 20.65
N LYS A 14 6.12 -11.12 21.72
CA LYS A 14 4.77 -11.26 22.26
C LYS A 14 3.72 -10.78 21.23
N LEU A 15 3.94 -9.64 20.59
CA LEU A 15 3.08 -9.15 19.50
C LEU A 15 2.92 -10.17 18.39
N ALA A 16 4.01 -10.79 17.93
CA ALA A 16 3.96 -11.85 16.91
C ALA A 16 3.04 -13.01 17.34
N ARG A 17 3.14 -13.46 18.60
CA ARG A 17 2.27 -14.51 19.15
C ARG A 17 0.81 -14.07 19.26
N ASP A 18 0.56 -12.83 19.67
CA ASP A 18 -0.80 -12.28 19.76
C ASP A 18 -1.44 -12.20 18.37
N VAL A 19 -0.68 -11.77 17.35
CA VAL A 19 -1.10 -11.75 15.94
C VAL A 19 -1.42 -13.16 15.46
N LEU A 20 -0.52 -14.13 15.64
CA LEU A 20 -0.79 -15.51 15.22
C LEU A 20 -1.97 -16.13 15.98
N GLY A 21 -2.14 -15.81 17.25
CA GLY A 21 -3.29 -16.23 18.05
C GLY A 21 -4.62 -15.67 17.53
N ALA A 22 -4.64 -14.40 17.11
CA ALA A 22 -5.78 -13.80 16.40
C ALA A 22 -6.10 -14.58 15.12
N LEU A 23 -5.12 -14.76 14.24
CA LEU A 23 -5.30 -15.49 12.98
C LEU A 23 -5.74 -16.94 13.20
N GLN A 24 -5.28 -17.61 14.27
CA GLN A 24 -5.71 -18.96 14.62
C GLN A 24 -7.20 -19.01 15.03
N ARG A 25 -7.72 -18.03 15.76
CA ARG A 25 -9.15 -17.95 16.13
C ARG A 25 -10.05 -17.81 14.91
N ASP A 26 -9.61 -17.04 13.92
CA ASP A 26 -10.28 -16.89 12.63
C ASP A 26 -10.04 -18.08 11.67
N GLY A 27 -9.34 -19.12 12.13
CA GLY A 27 -9.14 -20.35 11.37
C GLY A 27 -8.13 -20.24 10.23
N TRP A 28 -7.23 -19.24 10.26
CA TRP A 28 -6.14 -19.10 9.29
C TRP A 28 -5.01 -20.07 9.54
N LEU A 29 -4.84 -20.47 10.80
CA LEU A 29 -3.86 -21.43 11.25
C LEU A 29 -4.57 -22.67 11.81
N ALA A 30 -3.88 -23.81 11.80
CA ALA A 30 -4.35 -24.99 12.53
C ALA A 30 -4.46 -24.71 14.02
N GLY A 31 -5.47 -25.29 14.68
CA GLY A 31 -5.59 -25.21 16.14
C GLY A 31 -4.43 -25.91 16.85
N GLY A 32 -4.09 -25.44 18.05
CA GLY A 32 -2.99 -25.98 18.86
C GLY A 32 -2.53 -24.99 19.92
N ALA A 33 -1.73 -25.46 20.87
CA ALA A 33 -1.27 -24.65 22.01
C ALA A 33 -0.20 -23.61 21.64
N ASP A 34 0.57 -23.85 20.56
CA ASP A 34 1.63 -22.95 20.10
C ASP A 34 1.30 -22.42 18.70
N PRO A 35 0.86 -21.15 18.58
CA PRO A 35 0.49 -20.58 17.30
C PRO A 35 1.71 -20.32 16.37
N GLU A 36 2.94 -20.30 16.89
CA GLU A 36 4.17 -20.14 16.06
C GLU A 36 4.51 -21.40 15.25
N ARG A 37 4.01 -22.56 15.69
CA ARG A 37 4.20 -23.86 15.01
C ARG A 37 2.96 -24.32 14.26
N ALA A 38 1.88 -23.54 14.32
CA ALA A 38 0.63 -23.90 13.68
C ALA A 38 0.76 -23.84 12.15
N ALA A 39 0.33 -24.91 11.48
CA ALA A 39 0.33 -24.96 10.02
C ALA A 39 -0.66 -23.94 9.43
N LEU A 40 -0.29 -23.30 8.33
CA LEU A 40 -1.18 -22.43 7.57
C LEU A 40 -2.35 -23.23 6.99
N ARG A 41 -3.54 -22.63 6.94
CA ARG A 41 -4.74 -23.20 6.30
C ARG A 41 -5.06 -22.44 5.01
N PRO A 42 -4.76 -23.02 3.83
CA PRO A 42 -5.15 -22.47 2.54
C PRO A 42 -6.69 -22.33 2.40
N PRO A 43 -7.17 -21.46 1.50
CA PRO A 43 -6.39 -20.58 0.63
C PRO A 43 -5.70 -19.45 1.42
N ALA A 44 -4.69 -18.82 0.81
CA ALA A 44 -4.16 -17.57 1.35
C ALA A 44 -5.28 -16.55 1.52
N ARG A 45 -5.19 -15.73 2.56
CA ARG A 45 -6.16 -14.67 2.85
C ARG A 45 -5.44 -13.35 2.76
N ASP A 46 -5.96 -12.47 1.91
CA ASP A 46 -5.51 -11.11 1.68
C ASP A 46 -6.72 -10.20 1.46
N PHE A 47 -6.55 -8.89 1.33
CA PHE A 47 -7.69 -7.99 1.10
C PHE A 47 -8.44 -8.24 -0.22
N LYS A 48 -7.94 -9.12 -1.11
CA LYS A 48 -8.65 -9.57 -2.31
C LYS A 48 -9.65 -10.68 -2.00
N ASN A 49 -9.54 -11.32 -0.84
CA ASN A 49 -10.44 -12.36 -0.38
C ASN A 49 -11.34 -11.80 0.74
N ALA A 50 -12.66 -11.88 0.55
CA ALA A 50 -13.65 -11.39 1.51
C ALA A 50 -13.50 -11.94 2.95
N ASN A 51 -12.76 -13.04 3.13
CA ASN A 51 -12.47 -13.66 4.41
C ASN A 51 -11.23 -13.08 5.15
N PHE A 52 -10.60 -12.03 4.63
CA PHE A 52 -9.44 -11.39 5.27
C PHE A 52 -9.82 -10.43 6.39
N VAL A 53 -10.91 -9.68 6.21
CA VAL A 53 -11.30 -8.60 7.12
C VAL A 53 -11.48 -9.07 8.58
N PRO A 54 -12.13 -10.22 8.88
CA PRO A 54 -12.29 -10.66 10.27
C PRO A 54 -10.96 -10.85 11.01
N GLY A 55 -10.06 -11.69 10.48
CA GLY A 55 -8.75 -11.94 11.09
C GLY A 55 -7.86 -10.71 11.14
N TYR A 56 -7.93 -9.84 10.13
CA TYR A 56 -7.18 -8.58 10.14
C TYR A 56 -7.75 -7.55 11.12
N THR A 57 -9.07 -7.56 11.37
CA THR A 57 -9.72 -6.74 12.40
C THR A 57 -9.20 -7.13 13.78
N ASP A 58 -9.14 -8.43 14.08
CA ASP A 58 -8.58 -8.94 15.34
C ASP A 58 -7.11 -8.56 15.54
N VAL A 59 -6.32 -8.57 14.46
CA VAL A 59 -4.93 -8.06 14.49
C VAL A 59 -4.88 -6.57 14.82
N GLN A 60 -5.76 -5.77 14.21
CA GLN A 60 -5.83 -4.33 14.43
C GLN A 60 -6.37 -3.96 15.83
N ARG A 61 -7.01 -4.89 16.55
CA ARG A 61 -7.40 -4.71 17.96
C ARG A 61 -6.23 -4.88 18.95
N ILE A 62 -5.06 -5.35 18.52
CA ILE A 62 -3.91 -5.53 19.43
C ILE A 62 -3.30 -4.16 19.75
N GLU A 63 -3.47 -3.68 20.99
CA GLU A 63 -2.98 -2.36 21.42
C GLU A 63 -1.48 -2.16 21.13
N TYR A 64 -0.65 -3.17 21.42
CA TYR A 64 0.80 -3.03 21.27
C TYR A 64 1.26 -2.89 19.80
N LEU A 65 0.43 -3.30 18.82
CA LEU A 65 0.70 -2.99 17.40
C LEU A 65 0.77 -1.47 17.16
N HIS A 66 -0.07 -0.72 17.88
CA HIS A 66 -0.19 0.73 17.78
C HIS A 66 0.73 1.46 18.73
N ALA A 67 1.04 0.88 19.90
CA ALA A 67 1.99 1.42 20.85
C ALA A 67 3.46 1.26 20.39
N LEU A 68 3.81 0.20 19.66
CA LEU A 68 5.19 -0.10 19.23
C LEU A 68 5.96 1.08 18.59
N PRO A 69 5.40 1.87 17.64
CA PRO A 69 6.14 2.99 17.07
C PRO A 69 6.53 4.05 18.12
N HIS A 70 5.79 4.14 19.23
CA HIS A 70 6.01 5.12 20.30
C HIS A 70 7.09 4.71 21.31
N ASP A 71 7.83 3.63 21.05
CA ASP A 71 8.99 3.27 21.86
C ASP A 71 9.99 4.44 21.98
N PRO A 72 10.53 4.74 23.18
CA PRO A 72 11.46 5.86 23.39
C PRO A 72 12.70 5.82 22.48
N ALA A 73 13.23 4.63 22.16
CA ALA A 73 14.41 4.50 21.32
C ALA A 73 14.08 4.90 19.86
N LEU A 74 12.93 4.46 19.34
CA LEU A 74 12.51 4.80 17.98
C LEU A 74 12.10 6.27 17.87
N THR A 75 11.28 6.77 18.79
CA THR A 75 10.86 8.17 18.80
C THR A 75 12.04 9.13 18.92
N SER A 76 13.09 8.79 19.69
CA SER A 76 14.32 9.58 19.77
C SER A 76 15.04 9.67 18.43
N VAL A 77 15.13 8.58 17.67
CA VAL A 77 15.72 8.58 16.32
C VAL A 77 14.91 9.49 15.39
N LEU A 78 13.59 9.39 15.40
CA LEU A 78 12.73 10.18 14.52
C LEU A 78 12.75 11.66 14.89
N ARG A 79 12.80 12.01 16.18
CA ARG A 79 12.96 13.41 16.64
C ARG A 79 14.27 14.01 16.18
N ALA A 80 15.36 13.25 16.29
CA ALA A 80 16.68 13.69 15.83
C ALA A 80 16.74 13.87 14.31
N LEU A 81 16.00 13.06 13.55
CA LEU A 81 15.97 13.13 12.09
C LEU A 81 15.05 14.24 11.57
N VAL A 82 13.79 14.26 12.01
CA VAL A 82 12.72 15.09 11.43
C VAL A 82 12.54 16.40 12.20
N GLY A 83 12.64 16.35 13.52
CA GLY A 83 12.38 17.45 14.44
C GLY A 83 11.51 17.02 15.62
N GLU A 84 11.45 17.85 16.67
CA GLU A 84 10.70 17.56 17.91
C GLU A 84 9.19 17.40 17.70
N ASP A 85 8.64 18.00 16.64
CA ASP A 85 7.23 17.95 16.28
C ASP A 85 6.86 16.75 15.39
N VAL A 86 7.76 15.79 15.22
CA VAL A 86 7.48 14.54 14.48
C VAL A 86 6.43 13.72 15.21
N PHE A 87 5.49 13.15 14.44
CA PHE A 87 4.50 12.21 14.96
C PHE A 87 4.32 11.02 14.02
N CYS A 88 3.89 9.90 14.58
CA CYS A 88 3.53 8.72 13.82
C CYS A 88 2.04 8.77 13.44
N HIS A 89 1.72 8.51 12.18
CA HIS A 89 0.33 8.42 11.70
C HIS A 89 -0.47 7.42 12.53
N PRO A 90 -1.73 7.72 12.92
CA PRO A 90 -2.61 6.73 13.58
C PRO A 90 -2.74 5.43 12.80
N ARG A 91 -2.80 5.50 11.46
CA ARG A 91 -2.86 4.32 10.60
C ARG A 91 -1.58 3.49 10.68
N LYS A 92 -1.69 2.30 11.27
CA LYS A 92 -0.62 1.28 11.28
C LYS A 92 -0.95 0.18 10.28
N VAL A 93 0.05 -0.25 9.51
CA VAL A 93 -0.11 -1.30 8.50
C VAL A 93 0.63 -2.54 8.96
N ALA A 94 -0.11 -3.54 9.46
CA ALA A 94 0.43 -4.87 9.71
C ALA A 94 0.50 -5.65 8.38
N ARG A 95 1.63 -6.29 8.12
CA ARG A 95 1.86 -7.11 6.92
C ARG A 95 1.85 -8.58 7.29
N LEU A 96 0.91 -9.30 6.70
CA LEU A 96 0.72 -10.75 6.86
C LEU A 96 1.04 -11.42 5.52
N VAL A 97 2.32 -11.71 5.28
CA VAL A 97 2.77 -12.16 3.95
C VAL A 97 2.83 -13.68 3.87
N TRP A 98 1.98 -14.24 3.02
CA TRP A 98 1.84 -15.68 2.78
C TRP A 98 2.97 -16.23 1.92
N PRO A 99 3.27 -17.53 2.03
CA PRO A 99 4.07 -18.24 1.05
C PRO A 99 3.58 -17.99 -0.38
N ALA A 100 4.49 -17.62 -1.28
CA ALA A 100 4.15 -17.27 -2.66
C ALA A 100 3.44 -18.41 -3.41
N GLY A 101 3.74 -19.67 -3.06
CA GLY A 101 3.08 -20.85 -3.65
C GLY A 101 1.62 -21.06 -3.20
N LEU A 102 1.14 -20.31 -2.20
CA LEU A 102 -0.24 -20.42 -1.68
C LEU A 102 -1.14 -19.26 -2.13
N GLY A 103 -0.59 -18.30 -2.88
CA GLY A 103 -1.33 -17.15 -3.40
C GLY A 103 -0.44 -15.91 -3.51
N THR A 104 -0.96 -14.87 -4.16
CA THR A 104 -0.31 -13.56 -4.16
C THR A 104 -0.58 -12.86 -2.84
N THR A 105 0.44 -12.25 -2.25
CA THR A 105 0.23 -11.29 -1.17
C THR A 105 0.29 -9.90 -1.79
N PRO A 106 -0.71 -9.03 -1.59
CA PRO A 106 -0.65 -7.68 -2.11
C PRO A 106 0.46 -6.84 -1.46
N GLY A 107 1.01 -5.87 -2.20
CA GLY A 107 2.15 -5.07 -1.75
C GLY A 107 3.52 -5.70 -1.98
N LEU A 108 3.58 -6.75 -2.82
CA LEU A 108 4.84 -7.27 -3.39
C LEU A 108 5.39 -6.37 -4.52
N TYR A 109 4.60 -5.43 -5.04
CA TYR A 109 5.06 -4.50 -6.06
C TYR A 109 5.99 -3.44 -5.47
N VAL A 110 6.95 -3.03 -6.30
CA VAL A 110 7.82 -1.89 -5.99
C VAL A 110 7.00 -0.62 -6.03
N HIS A 111 7.13 0.21 -4.99
CA HIS A 111 6.50 1.52 -4.95
C HIS A 111 7.30 2.51 -4.12
N GLN A 112 6.85 3.76 -4.14
CA GLN A 112 7.28 4.83 -3.25
C GLN A 112 6.08 5.19 -2.38
N ASP A 113 6.26 5.31 -1.06
CA ASP A 113 5.17 5.68 -0.16
C ASP A 113 4.59 7.06 -0.51
N PHE A 114 5.36 7.96 -1.12
CA PHE A 114 4.84 9.26 -1.57
C PHE A 114 3.69 9.11 -2.58
N VAL A 115 3.78 8.15 -3.50
CA VAL A 115 2.71 7.88 -4.48
C VAL A 115 1.46 7.32 -3.79
N VAL A 116 1.67 6.55 -2.71
CA VAL A 116 0.59 5.95 -1.94
C VAL A 116 -0.04 6.95 -0.98
N GLU A 117 0.74 7.84 -0.38
CA GLU A 117 0.34 8.69 0.75
C GLU A 117 0.14 10.16 0.40
N GLY A 118 0.81 10.67 -0.64
CA GLY A 118 0.75 12.08 -1.03
C GLY A 118 1.37 13.04 -0.01
N VAL A 119 2.20 12.54 0.92
CA VAL A 119 2.83 13.34 1.97
C VAL A 119 4.34 13.45 1.71
N ALA A 120 4.80 14.66 1.40
CA ALA A 120 6.22 14.97 1.24
C ALA A 120 6.94 14.92 2.59
N ASP A 121 8.26 14.63 2.56
CA ASP A 121 9.11 14.55 3.75
C ASP A 121 8.58 13.61 4.85
N MET A 122 7.77 12.64 4.44
CA MET A 122 7.30 11.54 5.27
C MET A 122 8.36 10.43 5.30
N PHE A 123 8.54 9.80 6.45
CA PHE A 123 9.43 8.67 6.64
C PHE A 123 8.69 7.43 7.07
N THR A 124 9.11 6.27 6.55
CA THR A 124 8.56 4.97 6.94
C THR A 124 9.58 4.21 7.75
N THR A 125 9.14 3.66 8.89
CA THR A 125 9.86 2.64 9.64
C THR A 125 9.20 1.29 9.43
N TRP A 126 9.95 0.32 8.92
CA TRP A 126 9.55 -1.08 8.81
C TRP A 126 10.16 -1.90 9.95
N VAL A 127 9.33 -2.66 10.66
CA VAL A 127 9.71 -3.45 11.84
C VAL A 127 9.28 -4.91 11.66
N PRO A 128 10.21 -5.89 11.65
CA PRO A 128 9.87 -7.30 11.63
C PRO A 128 9.39 -7.78 13.01
N PHE A 129 8.32 -8.57 13.02
CA PHE A 129 7.82 -9.20 14.26
C PHE A 129 8.44 -10.58 14.51
N VAL A 130 9.01 -11.17 13.46
CA VAL A 130 9.71 -12.46 13.45
C VAL A 130 11.07 -12.29 12.78
N ASP A 131 12.03 -13.17 13.09
CA ASP A 131 13.29 -13.18 12.34
C ASP A 131 12.99 -13.45 10.86
N CYS A 132 13.54 -12.62 9.98
CA CYS A 132 13.27 -12.64 8.55
C CYS A 132 14.55 -12.96 7.78
N PRO A 133 14.88 -14.26 7.65
CA PRO A 133 15.93 -14.68 6.73
C PRO A 133 15.53 -14.41 5.28
N PRO A 134 16.49 -14.36 4.34
CA PRO A 134 16.22 -14.02 2.94
C PRO A 134 15.07 -14.81 2.30
N GLU A 135 14.91 -16.09 2.65
CA GLU A 135 13.88 -16.97 2.11
C GLU A 135 12.47 -16.60 2.59
N LEU A 136 12.34 -15.95 3.76
CA LEU A 136 11.05 -15.50 4.31
C LEU A 136 10.53 -14.23 3.61
N GLY A 137 11.35 -13.56 2.81
CA GLY A 137 10.93 -12.43 1.99
C GLY A 137 10.83 -11.13 2.80
N GLY A 138 11.99 -10.59 3.18
CA GLY A 138 12.14 -9.27 3.81
C GLY A 138 11.82 -8.11 2.86
N LEU A 139 12.03 -6.88 3.33
CA LEU A 139 11.86 -5.69 2.49
C LEU A 139 13.16 -5.41 1.71
N ALA A 140 13.05 -5.07 0.43
CA ALA A 140 14.16 -4.58 -0.37
C ALA A 140 14.01 -3.08 -0.63
N ILE A 141 15.14 -2.36 -0.65
CA ILE A 141 15.22 -0.93 -0.89
C ILE A 141 16.12 -0.68 -2.10
N LEU A 142 15.68 0.18 -3.02
CA LEU A 142 16.53 0.64 -4.11
C LEU A 142 17.41 1.79 -3.60
N THR A 143 18.68 1.50 -3.36
CA THR A 143 19.59 2.47 -2.73
C THR A 143 19.78 3.72 -3.59
N GLY A 144 19.61 4.90 -2.98
CA GLY A 144 19.77 6.20 -3.64
C GLY A 144 18.55 6.70 -4.40
N SER A 145 17.54 5.86 -4.66
CA SER A 145 16.39 6.21 -5.50
C SER A 145 15.54 7.36 -4.93
N GLN A 146 15.64 7.64 -3.63
CA GLN A 146 14.95 8.77 -3.01
C GLN A 146 15.39 10.14 -3.56
N ASN A 147 16.49 10.17 -4.31
CA ASN A 147 17.01 11.37 -4.97
C ASN A 147 16.64 11.47 -6.46
N GLU A 148 15.82 10.54 -6.96
CA GLU A 148 15.48 10.40 -8.38
C GLU A 148 14.05 10.85 -8.70
N GLY A 149 13.35 11.47 -7.73
CA GLY A 149 11.96 11.89 -7.89
C GLY A 149 10.97 10.73 -7.82
N VAL A 150 9.73 10.97 -8.26
CA VAL A 150 8.73 9.89 -8.38
C VAL A 150 8.97 9.05 -9.62
N GLN A 151 8.80 7.73 -9.50
CA GLN A 151 9.12 6.77 -10.55
C GLN A 151 7.91 5.90 -10.92
N ALA A 152 7.75 5.65 -12.22
CA ALA A 152 6.79 4.71 -12.73
C ALA A 152 7.42 3.31 -12.85
N ARG A 153 7.40 2.50 -11.79
CA ARG A 153 7.72 1.05 -11.86
C ARG A 153 6.79 0.28 -10.94
N PHE A 154 6.22 -0.84 -11.41
CA PHE A 154 5.08 -1.48 -10.72
C PHE A 154 5.03 -3.02 -10.75
N ASP A 155 6.14 -3.69 -11.08
CA ASP A 155 6.13 -5.15 -11.15
C ASP A 155 6.77 -5.78 -9.91
N ALA A 156 8.09 -5.92 -9.87
CA ALA A 156 8.80 -6.54 -8.77
C ALA A 156 10.15 -5.87 -8.55
N VAL A 157 10.80 -6.26 -7.45
CA VAL A 157 12.21 -5.98 -7.21
C VAL A 157 13.01 -6.55 -8.38
N ASP A 158 13.74 -5.69 -9.07
CA ASP A 158 14.54 -6.04 -10.25
C ASP A 158 15.80 -6.78 -9.78
N PRO A 159 15.94 -8.10 -10.06
CA PRO A 159 17.09 -8.86 -9.60
C PRO A 159 18.40 -8.45 -10.30
N ASP A 160 18.32 -7.75 -11.43
CA ASP A 160 19.47 -7.35 -12.23
C ASP A 160 19.99 -5.94 -11.86
N ASP A 161 19.23 -5.15 -11.09
CA ASP A 161 19.70 -3.86 -10.55
C ASP A 161 20.40 -4.07 -9.18
N GLU A 162 21.73 -4.04 -9.20
CA GLU A 162 22.60 -4.23 -8.02
C GLU A 162 22.38 -3.20 -6.90
N ARG A 163 21.67 -2.09 -7.15
CA ARG A 163 21.33 -1.11 -6.11
C ARG A 163 20.25 -1.62 -5.17
N TRP A 164 19.51 -2.66 -5.52
CA TRP A 164 18.56 -3.29 -4.62
C TRP A 164 19.28 -3.95 -3.46
N ALA A 165 19.01 -3.43 -2.25
CA ALA A 165 19.59 -3.93 -1.02
C ALA A 165 18.51 -4.53 -0.12
N SER A 166 18.80 -5.70 0.43
CA SER A 166 18.04 -6.33 1.51
C SER A 166 19.01 -7.11 2.41
N THR A 167 18.54 -7.64 3.53
CA THR A 167 19.39 -8.38 4.47
C THR A 167 18.60 -9.40 5.29
N HIS A 168 19.29 -10.15 6.13
CA HIS A 168 18.66 -10.93 7.20
C HIS A 168 18.24 -9.99 8.33
N TYR A 169 16.94 -9.76 8.47
CA TYR A 169 16.38 -8.96 9.55
C TYR A 169 16.12 -9.82 10.79
N ARG A 170 16.31 -9.24 11.97
CA ARG A 170 16.01 -9.88 13.26
C ARG A 170 14.96 -9.07 14.01
N VAL A 171 14.23 -9.73 14.89
CA VAL A 171 13.32 -9.03 15.81
C VAL A 171 14.11 -7.99 16.61
N GLY A 172 13.62 -6.74 16.62
CA GLY A 172 14.31 -5.59 17.21
C GLY A 172 15.03 -4.70 16.20
N ASP A 173 15.25 -5.18 14.98
CA ASP A 173 15.79 -4.34 13.89
C ASP A 173 14.71 -3.36 13.38
N VAL A 174 15.15 -2.19 12.89
CA VAL A 174 14.29 -1.20 12.24
C VAL A 174 14.92 -0.74 10.94
N LEU A 175 14.15 -0.77 9.85
CA LEU A 175 14.52 -0.14 8.59
C LEU A 175 13.77 1.18 8.47
N LEU A 176 14.48 2.27 8.17
CA LEU A 176 13.94 3.63 8.09
C LEU A 176 14.29 4.25 6.74
N PHE A 177 13.30 4.74 5.99
CA PHE A 177 13.51 5.31 4.65
C PHE A 177 12.54 6.45 4.35
N HIS A 178 12.94 7.33 3.42
CA HIS A 178 12.16 8.49 2.99
C HIS A 178 11.03 8.07 2.03
N CYS A 179 9.92 8.81 1.96
CA CYS A 179 8.75 8.46 1.15
C CYS A 179 9.02 8.33 -0.36
N LEU A 180 10.10 8.92 -0.88
CA LEU A 180 10.57 8.75 -2.26
C LEU A 180 11.49 7.53 -2.46
N THR A 181 11.75 6.75 -1.43
CA THR A 181 12.57 5.54 -1.57
C THR A 181 11.74 4.44 -2.24
N ALA A 182 12.20 3.95 -3.38
CA ALA A 182 11.57 2.83 -4.05
C ALA A 182 11.86 1.55 -3.26
N HIS A 183 10.82 0.81 -2.94
CA HIS A 183 10.90 -0.36 -2.08
C HIS A 183 9.85 -1.39 -2.45
N GLY A 184 10.15 -2.67 -2.17
CA GLY A 184 9.25 -3.77 -2.47
C GLY A 184 9.53 -4.96 -1.57
N ALA A 185 8.50 -5.74 -1.26
CA ALA A 185 8.66 -6.97 -0.50
C ALA A 185 9.24 -8.08 -1.39
N LEU A 186 10.18 -8.85 -0.85
CA LEU A 186 10.70 -10.05 -1.49
C LEU A 186 9.71 -11.23 -1.32
N PRO A 187 9.68 -12.19 -2.26
CA PRO A 187 8.77 -13.32 -2.19
C PRO A 187 9.08 -14.21 -0.99
N ASN A 188 8.04 -14.58 -0.24
CA ASN A 188 8.14 -15.57 0.83
C ASN A 188 8.16 -16.98 0.22
N ARG A 189 9.30 -17.67 0.32
CA ARG A 189 9.55 -19.02 -0.21
C ARG A 189 9.53 -20.09 0.87
N THR A 190 9.01 -19.77 2.06
CA THR A 190 8.89 -20.69 3.20
C THR A 190 7.48 -21.26 3.32
N ASP A 191 7.20 -21.96 4.42
CA ASP A 191 5.90 -22.52 4.81
C ASP A 191 5.21 -21.73 5.94
N ARG A 192 5.73 -20.55 6.30
CA ARG A 192 5.25 -19.71 7.41
C ARG A 192 4.89 -18.31 6.95
N LEU A 193 4.11 -17.58 7.76
CA LEU A 193 3.84 -16.15 7.51
C LEU A 193 5.07 -15.30 7.82
N ARG A 194 5.35 -14.31 6.97
CA ARG A 194 6.19 -13.17 7.37
C ARG A 194 5.30 -12.13 8.04
N LEU A 195 5.67 -11.76 9.26
CA LEU A 195 4.97 -10.76 10.06
C LEU A 195 5.87 -9.53 10.25
N SER A 196 5.33 -8.36 9.93
CA SER A 196 5.98 -7.07 10.14
C SER A 196 4.94 -5.96 10.22
N ALA A 197 5.36 -4.75 10.53
CA ALA A 197 4.55 -3.56 10.32
C ALA A 197 5.35 -2.39 9.73
N ASP A 198 4.62 -1.54 9.05
CA ASP A 198 5.08 -0.25 8.55
C ASP A 198 4.44 0.88 9.38
N TYR A 199 5.25 1.85 9.78
CA TYR A 199 4.80 3.04 10.51
C TYR A 199 5.28 4.30 9.79
N ARG A 200 4.36 5.23 9.52
CA ARG A 200 4.61 6.47 8.80
C ARG A 200 4.78 7.63 9.77
N TRP A 201 5.74 8.51 9.47
CA TRP A 201 6.17 9.60 10.33
C TRP A 201 6.27 10.88 9.53
N GLN A 202 5.76 11.98 10.06
CA GLN A 202 5.92 13.30 9.47
C GLN A 202 6.01 14.37 10.56
N SER A 203 6.48 15.57 10.20
CA SER A 203 6.35 16.75 11.06
C SER A 203 4.87 17.17 11.17
N ALA A 204 4.44 17.57 12.36
CA ALA A 204 3.10 18.11 12.60
C ALA A 204 2.83 19.44 11.86
N SER A 205 3.88 20.15 11.43
CA SER A 205 3.76 21.32 10.56
C SER A 205 3.34 20.98 9.13
N THR A 206 3.54 19.72 8.71
CA THR A 206 3.11 19.23 7.40
C THR A 206 1.66 18.75 7.48
N PRO A 207 0.82 19.02 6.47
CA PRO A 207 -0.55 18.55 6.48
C PRO A 207 -0.64 17.02 6.48
N VAL A 208 -1.64 16.49 7.16
CA VAL A 208 -1.92 15.05 7.18
C VAL A 208 -3.20 14.76 6.41
N PRO A 209 -3.19 13.76 5.50
CA PRO A 209 -4.40 13.25 4.89
C PRO A 209 -5.41 12.74 5.92
N ALA A 210 -6.70 13.08 5.75
CA ALA A 210 -7.76 12.63 6.66
C ALA A 210 -7.85 11.10 6.77
N ASP A 211 -7.62 10.38 5.67
CA ASP A 211 -7.62 8.92 5.63
C ASP A 211 -6.44 8.27 6.36
N ALA A 212 -5.31 8.98 6.51
CA ALA A 212 -4.17 8.54 7.32
C ALA A 212 -4.45 8.57 8.84
N LEU A 213 -5.52 9.27 9.26
CA LEU A 213 -5.97 9.29 10.65
C LEU A 213 -6.89 8.10 10.99
N GLY A 214 -7.44 7.42 9.99
CA GLY A 214 -8.25 6.21 10.18
C GLY A 214 -7.42 4.94 10.31
N PRO A 215 -8.06 3.80 10.64
CA PRO A 215 -7.41 2.50 10.61
C PRO A 215 -7.05 2.08 9.17
N HIS A 216 -6.10 1.15 9.03
CA HIS A 216 -5.80 0.57 7.72
C HIS A 216 -7.04 -0.17 7.19
N LEU A 217 -7.35 0.02 5.89
CA LEU A 217 -8.59 -0.41 5.24
C LEU A 217 -9.86 0.19 5.90
N ALA A 218 -9.79 1.47 6.29
CA ALA A 218 -10.96 2.23 6.74
C ALA A 218 -12.13 2.08 5.75
N GLY A 219 -13.33 1.86 6.28
CA GLY A 219 -14.53 1.52 5.50
C GLY A 219 -14.82 0.02 5.47
N ALA A 220 -13.77 -0.82 5.42
CA ALA A 220 -13.90 -2.27 5.62
C ALA A 220 -13.71 -2.67 7.09
N LEU A 221 -12.82 -1.97 7.80
CA LEU A 221 -12.57 -2.17 9.23
C LEU A 221 -13.40 -1.19 10.10
N PRO A 222 -13.74 -1.59 11.35
CA PRO A 222 -14.32 -0.68 12.33
C PRO A 222 -13.42 0.52 12.65
N GLY A 223 -14.01 1.61 13.12
CA GLY A 223 -13.27 2.80 13.57
C GLY A 223 -12.52 2.61 14.89
N TRP A 224 -11.71 3.60 15.29
CA TRP A 224 -10.86 3.52 16.49
C TRP A 224 -11.62 3.38 17.81
N ASP A 225 -12.86 3.84 17.91
CA ASP A 225 -13.69 3.65 19.11
C ASP A 225 -13.97 2.17 19.36
N GLU A 226 -14.18 1.39 18.30
CA GLU A 226 -14.43 -0.03 18.42
C GLU A 226 -13.11 -0.82 18.48
N LEU A 227 -12.15 -0.52 17.61
CA LEU A 227 -10.86 -1.24 17.58
C LEU A 227 -10.09 -1.09 18.90
N GLY A 228 -10.17 0.09 19.53
CA GLY A 228 -9.46 0.41 20.77
C GLY A 228 -10.32 0.35 22.03
N ALA A 229 -11.48 -0.30 21.99
CA ALA A 229 -12.42 -0.34 23.12
C ALA A 229 -11.79 -0.93 24.40
N ASP A 230 -10.90 -1.92 24.26
CA ASP A 230 -10.25 -2.61 25.37
C ASP A 230 -8.80 -2.15 25.62
N TRP A 231 -8.36 -1.07 24.98
CA TRP A 231 -6.98 -0.57 25.14
C TRP A 231 -6.81 0.18 26.45
N ALA A 232 -5.64 0.03 27.07
CA ALA A 232 -5.26 0.79 28.25
C ALA A 232 -5.02 2.27 27.92
N ASP A 233 -4.45 2.56 26.74
CA ASP A 233 -4.23 3.91 26.25
C ASP A 233 -4.65 4.04 24.77
N ARG A 234 -5.42 5.08 24.47
CA ARG A 234 -5.87 5.41 23.11
C ARG A 234 -5.03 6.52 22.46
N SER A 235 -4.08 7.09 23.19
CA SER A 235 -3.18 8.14 22.69
C SER A 235 -2.33 7.68 21.50
N TRP A 236 -2.11 6.36 21.35
CA TRP A 236 -1.33 5.76 20.26
C TRP A 236 -1.84 6.10 18.86
N VAL A 237 -3.14 6.40 18.74
CA VAL A 237 -3.85 6.73 17.49
C VAL A 237 -4.43 8.14 17.50
N ALA A 238 -4.07 8.97 18.48
CA ALA A 238 -4.45 10.37 18.51
C ALA A 238 -3.43 11.21 17.70
N PRO A 239 -3.87 11.99 16.69
CA PRO A 239 -3.00 12.95 16.05
C PRO A 239 -2.63 14.10 17.02
N PRO A 240 -1.48 14.78 16.80
CA PRO A 240 -1.14 15.97 17.57
C PRO A 240 -2.21 17.07 17.47
N GLU A 241 -2.38 17.83 18.54
CA GLU A 241 -3.27 18.99 18.53
C GLU A 241 -2.82 20.02 17.48
N GLY A 242 -3.77 20.53 16.70
CA GLY A 242 -3.50 21.57 15.71
C GLY A 242 -2.85 21.11 14.39
N VAL A 243 -2.62 19.81 14.20
CA VAL A 243 -2.17 19.30 12.89
C VAL A 243 -3.19 19.63 11.81
N ARG A 244 -2.73 20.18 10.67
CA ARG A 244 -3.63 20.53 9.57
C ARG A 244 -4.06 19.27 8.83
N VAL A 245 -5.36 18.95 8.89
CA VAL A 245 -5.94 17.82 8.15
C VAL A 245 -6.38 18.28 6.76
N VAL A 246 -6.09 17.49 5.73
CA VAL A 246 -6.47 17.75 4.34
C VAL A 246 -7.15 16.55 3.70
N GLU A 247 -8.03 16.83 2.75
CA GLU A 247 -8.63 15.81 1.88
C GLU A 247 -7.68 15.48 0.74
N ARG A 248 -7.48 14.18 0.47
CA ARG A 248 -6.69 13.74 -0.68
C ARG A 248 -7.49 13.75 -1.97
N SER A 249 -6.88 14.27 -3.02
CA SER A 249 -7.37 14.24 -4.39
C SER A 249 -6.83 13.06 -5.19
N GLY A 250 -5.70 12.47 -4.77
CA GLY A 250 -4.97 11.43 -5.51
C GLY A 250 -3.94 11.99 -6.49
N GLY A 251 -3.99 13.29 -6.79
CA GLY A 251 -3.06 13.98 -7.69
C GLY A 251 -1.86 14.58 -7.00
N GLU A 252 -1.74 14.48 -5.67
CA GLU A 252 -0.63 15.07 -4.90
C GLU A 252 0.73 14.55 -5.39
N ALA A 253 0.76 13.29 -5.82
CA ALA A 253 1.97 12.67 -6.33
C ALA A 253 2.39 13.14 -7.74
N ALA A 254 1.52 13.87 -8.44
CA ALA A 254 1.84 14.46 -9.74
C ALA A 254 2.77 15.69 -9.63
N GLY A 255 2.88 16.29 -8.44
CA GLY A 255 3.79 17.40 -8.19
C GLY A 255 4.53 17.20 -6.87
N VAL A 256 5.68 16.51 -6.92
CA VAL A 256 6.52 16.28 -5.74
C VAL A 256 7.04 17.64 -5.23
N PRO A 257 6.71 18.04 -3.99
CA PRO A 257 7.26 19.27 -3.43
C PRO A 257 8.77 19.15 -3.19
N ALA A 258 9.46 20.29 -3.07
CA ALA A 258 10.85 20.30 -2.62
C ALA A 258 10.99 19.64 -1.23
N SER A 259 12.08 18.90 -1.03
CA SER A 259 12.38 18.19 0.20
C SER A 259 13.50 18.86 0.99
N ARG A 260 13.43 18.78 2.32
CA ARG A 260 14.54 19.15 3.22
C ARG A 260 15.59 18.05 3.39
N PHE A 261 15.27 16.81 3.00
CA PHE A 261 16.05 15.62 3.33
C PHE A 261 16.71 14.95 2.12
N VAL A 262 16.12 15.11 0.93
CA VAL A 262 16.58 14.46 -0.30
C VAL A 262 16.59 15.44 -1.46
N THR A 263 17.27 15.07 -2.55
CA THR A 263 17.18 15.81 -3.81
C THR A 263 15.88 15.43 -4.52
N VAL A 264 15.07 16.42 -4.89
CA VAL A 264 13.89 16.21 -5.73
C VAL A 264 14.21 16.83 -7.10
N PRO A 265 14.47 16.02 -8.14
CA PRO A 265 14.71 16.55 -9.48
C PRO A 265 13.44 17.23 -10.02
N GLU A 266 13.61 18.16 -10.95
CA GLU A 266 12.48 18.75 -11.66
C GLU A 266 11.79 17.67 -12.49
N GLN A 267 10.48 17.55 -12.33
CA GLN A 267 9.62 16.66 -13.10
C GLN A 267 8.45 17.48 -13.64
N SER A 268 8.13 17.30 -14.90
CA SER A 268 6.96 17.93 -15.50
C SER A 268 5.67 17.38 -14.87
N PRO A 269 4.58 18.18 -14.85
CA PRO A 269 3.27 17.69 -14.42
C PRO A 269 2.87 16.39 -15.13
N ALA A 270 3.13 16.29 -16.44
CA ALA A 270 2.89 15.08 -17.23
C ALA A 270 3.63 13.84 -16.68
N GLU A 271 4.91 13.95 -16.32
CA GLU A 271 5.66 12.83 -15.76
C GLU A 271 5.07 12.38 -14.42
N GLY A 272 4.70 13.33 -13.56
CA GLY A 272 4.06 13.03 -12.28
C GLY A 272 2.67 12.39 -12.45
N GLU A 273 1.83 12.93 -13.35
CA GLU A 273 0.53 12.34 -13.69
C GLU A 273 0.68 10.91 -14.20
N HIS A 274 1.70 10.64 -15.03
CA HIS A 274 1.98 9.31 -15.53
C HIS A 274 2.28 8.33 -14.39
N VAL A 275 3.08 8.73 -13.39
CA VAL A 275 3.38 7.89 -12.21
C VAL A 275 2.10 7.60 -11.41
N VAL A 276 1.25 8.60 -11.21
CA VAL A 276 -0.04 8.42 -10.51
C VAL A 276 -0.93 7.43 -11.25
N LEU A 277 -1.12 7.63 -12.56
CA LEU A 277 -1.93 6.75 -13.39
C LEU A 277 -1.40 5.32 -13.37
N ALA A 278 -0.09 5.16 -13.46
CA ALA A 278 0.52 3.86 -13.41
C ALA A 278 0.21 3.14 -12.09
N GLY A 279 0.27 3.81 -10.95
CA GLY A 279 -0.18 3.24 -9.67
C GLY A 279 -1.65 2.80 -9.69
N LEU A 280 -2.53 3.62 -10.27
CA LEU A 280 -3.96 3.33 -10.39
C LEU A 280 -4.24 2.11 -11.27
N PHE A 281 -3.61 2.02 -12.45
CA PHE A 281 -3.81 0.89 -13.35
C PHE A 281 -3.26 -0.41 -12.78
N ASN A 282 -2.17 -0.36 -12.01
CA ASN A 282 -1.66 -1.55 -11.32
C ASN A 282 -2.59 -1.98 -10.17
N ASN A 283 -3.17 -1.04 -9.43
CA ASN A 283 -4.22 -1.36 -8.47
C ASN A 283 -5.45 -1.97 -9.16
N LEU A 284 -5.81 -1.49 -10.35
CA LEU A 284 -6.91 -2.04 -11.15
C LEU A 284 -6.61 -3.49 -11.59
N ARG A 285 -5.41 -3.75 -12.13
CA ARG A 285 -4.91 -5.10 -12.43
C ARG A 285 -5.03 -6.01 -11.20
N ASP A 286 -4.54 -5.52 -10.06
CA ASP A 286 -4.51 -6.28 -8.82
C ASP A 286 -5.91 -6.55 -8.27
N ALA A 287 -6.88 -5.66 -8.50
CA ALA A 287 -8.26 -5.82 -8.07
C ALA A 287 -9.07 -6.79 -8.96
N PHE A 288 -8.54 -7.21 -10.10
CA PHE A 288 -9.25 -8.06 -11.06
C PHE A 288 -9.73 -9.38 -10.44
N ARG A 289 -10.97 -9.78 -10.77
CA ARG A 289 -11.62 -11.01 -10.33
C ARG A 289 -11.88 -11.93 -11.54
N PRO A 290 -11.02 -12.93 -11.81
CA PRO A 290 -11.18 -13.83 -12.95
C PRO A 290 -12.56 -14.51 -13.01
N THR A 291 -13.13 -14.88 -11.86
CA THR A 291 -14.45 -15.52 -11.77
C THR A 291 -15.61 -14.61 -12.20
N LYS A 292 -15.46 -13.28 -12.09
CA LYS A 292 -16.47 -12.30 -12.52
C LYS A 292 -16.34 -12.01 -14.02
N ALA A 293 -15.14 -12.14 -14.58
CA ALA A 293 -14.89 -11.98 -16.01
C ALA A 293 -15.26 -13.23 -16.83
N GLY A 294 -15.16 -14.42 -16.24
CA GLY A 294 -15.43 -15.68 -16.95
C GLY A 294 -14.45 -15.87 -18.12
N ASP A 295 -14.96 -16.29 -19.28
CA ASP A 295 -14.15 -16.54 -20.49
C ASP A 295 -14.00 -15.29 -21.39
N ARG A 296 -14.13 -14.10 -20.80
CA ARG A 296 -14.12 -12.84 -21.57
C ARG A 296 -12.72 -12.50 -22.07
N GLU A 297 -12.67 -12.12 -23.34
CA GLU A 297 -11.49 -11.53 -23.98
C GLU A 297 -11.79 -10.07 -24.31
N ALA A 298 -11.02 -9.14 -23.75
CA ALA A 298 -11.30 -7.71 -23.84
C ALA A 298 -10.03 -6.87 -23.94
N VAL A 299 -10.10 -5.81 -24.75
CA VAL A 299 -9.09 -4.76 -24.80
C VAL A 299 -9.80 -3.42 -24.61
N VAL A 300 -9.49 -2.73 -23.51
CA VAL A 300 -10.10 -1.46 -23.09
C VAL A 300 -9.03 -0.39 -23.10
N ASP A 301 -9.20 0.62 -23.94
CA ASP A 301 -8.33 1.80 -23.97
C ASP A 301 -8.84 2.86 -22.98
N TYR A 302 -7.91 3.47 -22.27
CA TYR A 302 -8.13 4.62 -21.40
C TYR A 302 -7.31 5.80 -21.92
N ARG A 303 -7.99 6.88 -22.33
CA ARG A 303 -7.34 8.12 -22.77
C ARG A 303 -7.60 9.22 -21.76
N ILE A 304 -6.58 9.52 -20.97
CA ILE A 304 -6.68 10.46 -19.87
C ILE A 304 -5.97 11.75 -20.25
N ALA A 305 -6.75 12.82 -20.44
CA ALA A 305 -6.21 14.12 -20.81
C ALA A 305 -5.49 14.75 -19.60
N GLY A 306 -4.17 14.89 -19.71
CA GLY A 306 -3.29 15.43 -18.70
C GLY A 306 -2.81 16.85 -19.00
N GLU A 307 -1.92 17.38 -18.17
CA GLU A 307 -1.31 18.68 -18.40
C GLU A 307 -0.19 18.58 -19.44
N GLY A 308 -0.42 19.16 -20.62
CA GLY A 308 0.56 19.23 -21.71
C GLY A 308 0.66 17.96 -22.58
N THR A 309 0.12 16.82 -22.14
CA THR A 309 0.01 15.59 -22.93
C THR A 309 -1.17 14.73 -22.49
N ASP A 310 -1.70 13.94 -23.42
CA ASP A 310 -2.64 12.87 -23.10
C ASP A 310 -1.87 11.60 -22.68
N HIS A 311 -2.44 10.86 -21.74
CA HIS A 311 -1.97 9.55 -21.30
C HIS A 311 -2.84 8.46 -21.90
N HIS A 312 -2.22 7.44 -22.51
CA HIS A 312 -2.94 6.27 -23.03
C HIS A 312 -2.54 5.04 -22.22
N TRP A 313 -3.53 4.42 -21.60
CA TRP A 313 -3.40 3.13 -20.92
C TRP A 313 -4.31 2.09 -21.57
N GLN A 314 -3.86 0.85 -21.63
CA GLN A 314 -4.62 -0.27 -22.16
C GLN A 314 -4.76 -1.34 -21.07
N LEU A 315 -6.00 -1.80 -20.86
CA LEU A 315 -6.32 -2.96 -20.04
C LEU A 315 -6.69 -4.11 -20.97
N VAL A 316 -6.02 -5.25 -20.79
CA VAL A 316 -6.23 -6.47 -21.58
C VAL A 316 -6.66 -7.58 -20.65
N VAL A 317 -7.84 -8.16 -20.91
CA VAL A 317 -8.28 -9.41 -20.27
C VAL A 317 -8.16 -10.52 -21.28
N SER A 318 -7.39 -11.55 -20.94
CA SER A 318 -7.21 -12.73 -21.78
C SER A 318 -6.90 -13.97 -20.95
N GLY A 319 -7.52 -15.11 -21.26
CA GLY A 319 -7.26 -16.37 -20.57
C GLY A 319 -7.52 -16.35 -19.07
N GLY A 320 -8.43 -15.50 -18.60
CA GLY A 320 -8.70 -15.29 -17.18
C GLY A 320 -7.65 -14.45 -16.44
N GLU A 321 -6.72 -13.82 -17.16
CA GLU A 321 -5.74 -12.88 -16.63
C GLU A 321 -6.09 -11.44 -17.03
N CYS A 322 -5.57 -10.47 -16.28
CA CYS A 322 -5.70 -9.04 -16.56
C CYS A 322 -4.30 -8.42 -16.60
N ALA A 323 -3.99 -7.72 -17.69
CA ALA A 323 -2.75 -6.99 -17.89
C ALA A 323 -3.06 -5.51 -18.15
N VAL A 324 -2.14 -4.62 -17.75
CA VAL A 324 -2.23 -3.19 -18.02
C VAL A 324 -0.92 -2.68 -18.60
N ALA A 325 -1.00 -1.78 -19.59
CA ALA A 325 0.17 -1.20 -20.24
C ALA A 325 -0.05 0.28 -20.57
N ALA A 326 0.97 1.11 -20.38
CA ALA A 326 0.97 2.52 -20.80
C ALA A 326 1.31 2.71 -22.29
N ARG A 327 1.63 1.60 -22.98
CA ARG A 327 1.86 1.57 -24.42
C ARG A 327 0.90 0.51 -24.97
N PRO A 328 -0.15 0.92 -25.69
CA PRO A 328 -1.11 -0.02 -26.26
C PRO A 328 -0.42 -0.84 -27.36
N ASP A 329 -0.55 -2.16 -27.29
CA ASP A 329 0.03 -3.09 -28.27
C ASP A 329 -1.04 -3.64 -29.24
N SER A 330 -2.29 -3.23 -29.06
CA SER A 330 -3.43 -3.68 -29.86
C SER A 330 -4.51 -2.60 -30.00
N VAL A 331 -5.46 -2.80 -30.90
CA VAL A 331 -6.60 -1.88 -31.07
C VAL A 331 -7.64 -2.17 -29.99
N GLY A 332 -7.96 -1.18 -29.15
CA GLY A 332 -9.02 -1.31 -28.16
C GLY A 332 -10.41 -1.50 -28.78
N GLN A 333 -11.23 -2.33 -28.14
CA GLN A 333 -12.63 -2.54 -28.51
C GLN A 333 -13.52 -1.37 -28.04
N VAL A 334 -13.08 -0.69 -26.98
CA VAL A 334 -13.72 0.49 -26.41
C VAL A 334 -12.65 1.44 -25.89
N THR A 335 -12.89 2.74 -26.02
CA THR A 335 -12.06 3.80 -25.44
C THR A 335 -12.86 4.57 -24.40
N ILE A 336 -12.34 4.65 -23.17
CA ILE A 336 -12.87 5.44 -22.07
C ILE A 336 -11.98 6.67 -21.92
N SER A 337 -12.56 7.87 -22.01
CA SER A 337 -11.80 9.13 -21.95
C SER A 337 -12.31 10.07 -20.87
N ALA A 338 -11.40 10.73 -20.16
CA ALA A 338 -11.70 11.76 -19.16
C ALA A 338 -10.49 12.69 -18.99
N SER A 339 -10.65 13.82 -18.30
CA SER A 339 -9.48 14.56 -17.79
C SER A 339 -8.82 13.81 -16.63
N PHE A 340 -7.53 14.02 -16.39
CA PHE A 340 -6.81 13.45 -15.25
C PHE A 340 -7.54 13.70 -13.93
N ALA A 341 -7.91 14.95 -13.66
CA ALA A 341 -8.63 15.33 -12.45
C ALA A 341 -10.01 14.66 -12.30
N ASP A 342 -10.73 14.43 -13.40
CA ASP A 342 -12.03 13.76 -13.36
C ASP A 342 -11.88 12.25 -13.20
N TYR A 343 -10.89 11.65 -13.87
CA TYR A 343 -10.58 10.24 -13.70
C TYR A 343 -10.21 9.92 -12.26
N LEU A 344 -9.37 10.74 -11.60
CA LEU A 344 -9.03 10.58 -10.18
C LEU A 344 -10.27 10.57 -9.28
N LYS A 345 -11.20 11.51 -9.49
CA LYS A 345 -12.44 11.58 -8.71
C LYS A 345 -13.33 10.36 -8.94
N ILE A 346 -13.38 9.84 -10.17
CA ILE A 346 -14.16 8.65 -10.51
C ILE A 346 -13.58 7.43 -9.79
N VAL A 347 -12.27 7.17 -9.92
CA VAL A 347 -11.63 6.00 -9.30
C VAL A 347 -11.60 6.08 -7.78
N SER A 348 -11.57 7.28 -7.20
CA SER A 348 -11.66 7.49 -5.75
C SER A 348 -13.10 7.48 -5.22
N GLY A 349 -14.12 7.25 -6.06
CA GLY A 349 -15.53 7.28 -5.67
C GLY A 349 -16.10 8.66 -5.33
N LYS A 350 -15.34 9.74 -5.56
CA LYS A 350 -15.77 11.14 -5.35
C LYS A 350 -16.63 11.67 -6.50
N MET A 351 -16.74 10.93 -7.59
CA MET A 351 -17.61 11.22 -8.72
C MET A 351 -18.24 9.93 -9.23
N ASP A 352 -19.57 9.93 -9.38
CA ASP A 352 -20.28 8.81 -10.00
C ASP A 352 -19.96 8.74 -11.50
N PRO A 353 -19.51 7.58 -12.02
CA PRO A 353 -19.12 7.44 -13.43
C PRO A 353 -20.29 7.65 -14.39
N MET A 354 -21.52 7.28 -14.02
CA MET A 354 -22.69 7.46 -14.90
C MET A 354 -23.11 8.93 -15.00
N GLY A 355 -23.06 9.67 -13.89
CA GLY A 355 -23.22 11.12 -13.87
C GLY A 355 -22.12 11.85 -14.66
N ALA A 356 -20.87 11.38 -14.57
CA ALA A 356 -19.77 11.90 -15.37
C ALA A 356 -19.99 11.69 -16.88
N LEU A 357 -20.52 10.52 -17.27
CA LEU A 357 -20.88 10.22 -18.65
C LEU A 357 -22.01 11.14 -19.15
N GLY A 358 -23.10 11.28 -18.36
CA GLY A 358 -24.24 12.13 -18.71
C GLY A 358 -23.89 13.62 -18.84
N SER A 359 -22.86 14.08 -18.11
CA SER A 359 -22.34 15.46 -18.20
C SER A 359 -21.24 15.65 -19.24
N GLY A 360 -20.80 14.58 -19.92
CA GLY A 360 -19.73 14.62 -20.93
C GLY A 360 -18.30 14.73 -20.38
N ARG A 361 -18.13 14.58 -19.06
CA ARG A 361 -16.83 14.57 -18.35
C ARG A 361 -16.11 13.22 -18.44
N LEU A 362 -16.89 12.16 -18.62
CA LEU A 362 -16.44 10.84 -19.06
C LEU A 362 -17.01 10.61 -20.46
N ARG A 363 -16.24 10.02 -21.36
CA ARG A 363 -16.68 9.65 -22.72
C ARG A 363 -16.35 8.20 -23.00
N ILE A 364 -17.21 7.55 -23.77
CA ILE A 364 -17.07 6.16 -24.18
C ILE A 364 -17.25 6.11 -25.70
N GLU A 365 -16.27 5.56 -26.40
CA GLU A 365 -16.28 5.36 -27.86
C GLU A 365 -16.03 3.88 -28.18
N GLY A 366 -16.81 3.29 -29.09
CA GLY A 366 -16.74 1.86 -29.39
C GLY A 366 -17.80 1.04 -28.64
N ALA A 367 -17.42 -0.17 -28.18
CA ALA A 367 -18.33 -1.11 -27.49
C ALA A 367 -18.73 -0.62 -26.09
N ALA A 368 -19.73 0.25 -25.99
CA ALA A 368 -20.12 0.88 -24.73
C ALA A 368 -20.60 -0.11 -23.65
N GLU A 369 -21.22 -1.21 -24.07
CA GLU A 369 -21.62 -2.31 -23.19
C GLU A 369 -20.42 -2.91 -22.46
N LEU A 370 -19.26 -3.03 -23.12
CA LEU A 370 -18.03 -3.54 -22.52
C LEU A 370 -17.51 -2.61 -21.42
N ALA A 371 -17.57 -1.28 -21.64
CA ALA A 371 -17.14 -0.29 -20.64
C ALA A 371 -17.96 -0.35 -19.34
N VAL A 372 -19.25 -0.70 -19.43
CA VAL A 372 -20.13 -0.88 -18.26
C VAL A 372 -19.92 -2.26 -17.63
N GLU A 373 -19.85 -3.31 -18.46
CA GLU A 373 -19.64 -4.70 -18.03
C GLU A 373 -18.37 -4.83 -17.17
N GLN A 374 -17.26 -4.23 -17.62
CA GLN A 374 -15.97 -4.36 -16.93
C GLN A 374 -15.97 -3.86 -15.49
N LEU A 375 -16.87 -2.94 -15.12
CA LEU A 375 -16.95 -2.43 -13.75
C LEU A 375 -17.26 -3.56 -12.75
N ASN A 376 -17.92 -4.63 -13.20
CA ASN A 376 -18.25 -5.78 -12.36
C ASN A 376 -17.07 -6.74 -12.17
N TRP A 377 -16.00 -6.64 -12.97
CA TRP A 377 -14.82 -7.49 -12.84
C TRP A 377 -13.94 -7.13 -11.65
N PHE A 378 -14.17 -5.97 -11.03
CA PHE A 378 -13.34 -5.43 -9.94
C PHE A 378 -14.12 -5.21 -8.64
N ARG A 379 -15.43 -5.46 -8.64
CA ARG A 379 -16.32 -5.32 -7.47
C ARG A 379 -16.57 -6.69 -6.83
N ASP A 380 -16.67 -6.72 -5.50
CA ASP A 380 -17.04 -7.91 -4.76
C ASP A 380 -18.54 -8.25 -4.91
#